data_AF-A0A7S2YR98-F1
#
_entry.id   AF-A0A7S2YR98-F1
#
_cell.length_a   1.000
_cell.length_b   1.000
_cell.length_c   1.000
_cell.angle_alpha   90.00
_cell.angle_beta   90.00
_cell.angle_gamma   90.00
#
_symmetry.space_group_name_H-M   'P 1'
#
loop_
_entity.id
_entity.type
_entity.pdbx_description
1 polymer ?
#
loop_
_entity_poly.entity_id
_entity_poly.type
_entity_poly.pdbx_seq_one_letter_code
_entity_poly.pdbx_strand_id
1 'polypeptide(L)'
;ALKKLGGPLEKRKVEAEGRAAAVSTLQTTLDTYQKWVNESQNDDKYKHITDEERQTVHKTCDDTSAWMYEMMDKQGDLPVHADPILTVSSLNDKVRELNEKCGPVMRKPVPKPNPVVPEKKPEEPKKEPEATGEEPMDVDPEEGKEKMEVD
;
A
#
# COMPACT_ATOMS: atom_id res chain seq x y z
N ALA A 1 -14.57 15.45 -42.58
CA ALA A 1 -14.89 16.70 -41.86
C ALA A 1 -15.71 16.49 -40.58
N LEU A 2 -16.73 15.60 -40.57
CA LEU A 2 -17.60 15.35 -39.39
C LEU A 2 -16.89 14.79 -38.13
N LYS A 3 -15.86 13.95 -38.27
CA LYS A 3 -15.12 13.39 -37.12
C LYS A 3 -14.44 14.46 -36.23
N LYS A 4 -14.06 15.61 -36.80
CA LYS A 4 -13.41 16.70 -36.05
C LYS A 4 -14.37 17.41 -35.08
N LEU A 5 -15.68 17.41 -35.37
CA LEU A 5 -16.72 17.99 -34.51
C LEU A 5 -17.32 16.96 -33.55
N GLY A 6 -17.44 15.69 -33.97
CA GLY A 6 -17.98 14.61 -33.14
C GLY A 6 -17.07 14.20 -31.98
N GLY A 7 -15.74 14.22 -32.18
CA GLY A 7 -14.78 13.79 -31.15
C GLY A 7 -14.88 14.56 -29.82
N PRO A 8 -14.90 15.90 -29.81
CA PRO A 8 -15.08 16.68 -28.59
C PRO A 8 -16.43 16.44 -27.89
N LEU A 9 -17.51 16.29 -28.66
CA LEU A 9 -18.86 16.01 -28.14
C LEU A 9 -18.92 14.64 -27.45
N GLU A 10 -18.39 13.61 -28.10
CA GLU A 10 -18.34 12.26 -27.56
C GLU A 10 -17.49 12.19 -26.29
N LYS A 11 -16.32 12.87 -26.28
CA LYS A 11 -15.49 13.00 -25.09
C LYS A 11 -16.25 13.66 -23.93
N ARG A 12 -16.91 14.80 -24.16
CA ARG A 12 -17.69 15.48 -23.11
C ARG A 12 -18.80 14.62 -22.54
N LYS A 13 -19.49 13.87 -23.41
CA LYS A 13 -20.52 12.93 -23.00
C LYS A 13 -19.95 11.83 -22.09
N VAL A 14 -18.90 11.14 -22.53
CA VAL A 14 -18.25 10.08 -21.75
C VAL A 14 -17.72 10.60 -20.42
N GLU A 15 -17.11 11.79 -20.41
CA GLU A 15 -16.64 12.44 -19.19
C GLU A 15 -17.80 12.76 -18.23
N ALA A 16 -18.91 13.29 -18.74
CA ALA A 16 -20.07 13.59 -17.90
C ALA A 16 -20.71 12.33 -17.30
N GLU A 17 -20.81 11.25 -18.08
CA GLU A 17 -21.34 9.96 -17.63
C GLU A 17 -20.41 9.29 -16.59
N GLY A 18 -19.10 9.37 -16.77
CA GLY A 18 -18.12 8.73 -15.88
C GLY A 18 -17.78 9.53 -14.61
N ARG A 19 -17.95 10.85 -14.60
CA ARG A 19 -17.49 11.72 -13.51
C ARG A 19 -18.15 11.39 -12.17
N ALA A 20 -19.46 11.13 -12.15
CA ALA A 20 -20.17 10.82 -10.91
C ALA A 20 -19.61 9.56 -10.23
N ALA A 21 -19.31 8.52 -11.02
CA ALA A 21 -18.71 7.28 -10.52
C ALA A 21 -17.27 7.50 -10.02
N ALA A 22 -16.48 8.29 -10.74
CA ALA A 22 -15.09 8.60 -10.36
C ALA A 22 -15.02 9.44 -9.07
N VAL A 23 -15.91 10.43 -8.91
CA VAL A 23 -16.04 11.20 -7.65
C VAL A 23 -16.44 10.28 -6.49
N SER A 24 -17.42 9.39 -6.70
CA SER A 24 -17.85 8.44 -5.67
C SER A 24 -16.71 7.50 -5.23
N THR A 25 -15.86 7.08 -6.17
CA THR A 25 -14.68 6.26 -5.88
C THR A 25 -13.66 7.02 -5.03
N LEU A 26 -13.40 8.29 -5.37
CA LEU A 26 -12.52 9.15 -4.57
C LEU A 26 -13.07 9.37 -3.15
N GLN A 27 -14.35 9.69 -3.02
CA GLN A 27 -15.04 9.83 -1.73
C GLN A 27 -14.95 8.56 -0.88
N THR A 28 -15.20 7.39 -1.48
CA THR A 28 -15.12 6.11 -0.77
C THR A 28 -13.68 5.82 -0.30
N THR A 29 -12.69 6.17 -1.11
CA THR A 29 -11.27 6.00 -0.75
C THR A 29 -10.89 6.93 0.40
N LEU A 30 -11.35 8.19 0.38
CA LEU A 30 -11.16 9.15 1.46
C LEU A 30 -11.76 8.68 2.77
N ASP A 31 -13.02 8.24 2.74
CA ASP A 31 -13.73 7.69 3.90
C ASP A 31 -13.00 6.48 4.50
N THR A 32 -12.46 5.61 3.65
CA THR A 32 -11.66 4.44 4.10
C THR A 32 -10.44 4.87 4.91
N TYR A 33 -9.67 5.85 4.42
CA TYR A 33 -8.48 6.31 5.13
C TYR A 33 -8.81 7.14 6.38
N GLN A 34 -9.85 7.97 6.33
CA GLN A 34 -10.30 8.71 7.51
C GLN A 34 -10.79 7.78 8.61
N LYS A 35 -11.57 6.75 8.28
CA LYS A 35 -11.97 5.69 9.22
C LYS A 35 -10.76 4.99 9.81
N TRP A 36 -9.81 4.59 8.96
CA TRP A 36 -8.58 3.96 9.41
C TRP A 36 -7.79 4.86 10.39
N VAL A 37 -7.64 6.16 10.12
CA VAL A 37 -6.95 7.09 11.04
C VAL A 37 -7.64 7.10 12.40
N ASN A 38 -8.96 7.19 12.45
CA ASN A 38 -9.74 7.21 13.70
C ASN A 38 -9.64 5.89 14.47
N GLU A 39 -9.73 4.76 13.78
CA GLU A 39 -9.65 3.42 14.38
C GLU A 39 -8.21 3.11 14.85
N SER A 40 -7.20 3.58 14.12
CA SER A 40 -5.80 3.26 14.38
C SER A 40 -5.25 3.81 15.70
N GLN A 41 -5.92 4.78 16.31
CA GLN A 41 -5.53 5.33 17.61
C GLN A 41 -5.81 4.38 18.77
N ASN A 42 -6.80 3.48 18.61
CA ASN A 42 -7.29 2.61 19.67
C ASN A 42 -7.04 1.12 19.40
N ASP A 43 -6.46 0.78 18.25
CA ASP A 43 -6.22 -0.60 17.83
C ASP A 43 -4.76 -1.01 18.08
N ASP A 44 -4.58 -2.08 18.87
CA ASP A 44 -3.28 -2.67 19.17
C ASP A 44 -2.44 -2.99 17.92
N LYS A 45 -3.10 -3.33 16.80
CA LYS A 45 -2.41 -3.68 15.54
C LYS A 45 -1.69 -2.50 14.88
N TYR A 46 -1.97 -1.27 15.31
CA TYR A 46 -1.37 -0.05 14.76
C TYR A 46 -0.52 0.74 15.77
N LYS A 47 -0.18 0.13 16.92
CA LYS A 47 0.69 0.76 17.94
C LYS A 47 2.08 1.15 17.43
N HIS A 48 2.55 0.51 16.36
CA HIS A 48 3.83 0.83 15.70
C HIS A 48 3.73 1.99 14.70
N ILE A 49 2.52 2.47 14.40
CA ILE A 49 2.30 3.66 13.59
C ILE A 49 2.46 4.88 14.51
N THR A 50 3.32 5.80 14.09
CA THR A 50 3.55 7.05 14.82
C THR A 50 2.38 8.02 14.63
N ASP A 51 2.29 9.02 15.50
CA ASP A 51 1.26 10.06 15.35
C ASP A 51 1.50 10.91 14.09
N GLU A 52 2.76 11.18 13.76
CA GLU A 52 3.16 11.89 12.55
C GLU A 52 2.71 11.17 11.26
N GLU A 53 2.82 9.85 11.25
CA GLU A 53 2.33 9.01 10.14
C GLU A 53 0.81 9.10 10.00
N ARG A 54 0.06 9.04 11.11
CA ARG A 54 -1.40 9.22 11.09
C ARG A 54 -1.80 10.63 10.64
N GLN A 55 -1.12 11.66 11.14
CA GLN A 55 -1.35 13.04 10.74
C GLN A 55 -1.06 13.27 9.26
N THR A 56 -0.03 12.61 8.71
CA THR A 56 0.27 12.67 7.28
C THR A 56 -0.88 12.11 6.45
N VAL A 57 -1.47 10.98 6.86
CA VAL A 57 -2.64 10.40 6.19
C VAL A 57 -3.84 11.34 6.31
N HIS A 58 -4.13 11.84 7.51
CA HIS A 58 -5.24 12.78 7.75
C HIS A 58 -5.12 14.02 6.86
N LYS A 59 -3.96 14.68 6.88
CA LYS A 59 -3.71 15.87 6.07
C LYS A 59 -3.85 15.57 4.57
N THR A 60 -3.33 14.44 4.10
CA THR A 60 -3.46 14.05 2.69
C THR A 60 -4.93 13.85 2.31
N CYS A 61 -5.74 13.28 3.20
CA CYS A 61 -7.19 13.16 3.00
C CYS A 61 -7.89 14.52 2.94
N ASP A 62 -7.55 15.45 3.85
CA ASP A 62 -8.13 16.80 3.87
C ASP A 62 -7.76 17.59 2.61
N ASP A 63 -6.49 17.60 2.24
CA ASP A 63 -5.98 18.28 1.05
C ASP A 63 -6.66 17.74 -0.23
N THR A 64 -6.82 16.41 -0.31
CA THR A 64 -7.48 15.76 -1.46
C THR A 64 -8.99 16.04 -1.48
N SER A 65 -9.64 16.08 -0.32
CA SER A 65 -11.06 16.42 -0.20
C SER A 65 -11.32 17.86 -0.62
N ALA A 66 -10.50 18.79 -0.14
CA ALA A 66 -10.58 20.21 -0.51
C ALA A 66 -10.40 20.41 -2.02
N TRP A 67 -9.39 19.76 -2.62
CA TRP A 67 -9.18 19.77 -4.07
C TRP A 67 -10.39 19.23 -4.84
N MET A 68 -10.98 18.12 -4.38
CA MET A 68 -12.15 17.53 -5.04
C MET A 68 -13.33 18.50 -5.05
N TYR A 69 -13.65 19.12 -3.91
CA TYR A 69 -14.73 20.11 -3.83
C TYR A 69 -14.44 21.35 -4.69
N GLU A 70 -13.22 21.85 -4.67
CA GLU A 70 -12.80 22.98 -5.50
C GLU A 70 -12.95 22.67 -7.00
N MET A 71 -12.54 21.48 -7.45
CA MET A 71 -12.69 21.09 -8.85
C MET A 71 -14.15 20.81 -9.23
N MET A 72 -14.97 20.30 -8.32
CA MET A 72 -16.40 20.12 -8.56
C MET A 72 -17.11 21.46 -8.73
N ASP A 73 -16.77 22.45 -7.90
CA ASP A 73 -17.29 23.82 -7.98
C ASP A 73 -16.90 24.46 -9.32
N LYS A 74 -15.60 24.46 -9.65
CA LYS A 74 -15.09 24.94 -10.95
C LYS A 74 -15.73 24.24 -12.14
N GLN A 75 -16.02 22.94 -12.04
CA GLN A 75 -16.69 22.19 -13.09
C GLN A 75 -18.18 22.56 -13.22
N GLY A 76 -18.83 22.94 -12.11
CA GLY A 76 -20.22 23.39 -12.07
C GLY A 76 -20.40 24.78 -12.69
N ASP A 77 -19.41 25.65 -12.55
CA ASP A 77 -19.40 27.00 -13.15
C ASP A 77 -19.16 27.01 -14.66
N LEU A 78 -18.65 25.90 -15.23
CA LEU A 78 -18.39 25.81 -16.66
C LEU A 78 -19.70 25.59 -17.45
N PRO A 79 -19.84 26.24 -18.62
CA PRO A 79 -20.97 25.98 -19.49
C PRO A 79 -20.90 24.56 -20.06
N VAL A 80 -22.06 23.95 -20.32
CA VAL A 80 -22.18 22.53 -20.76
C VAL A 80 -21.37 22.20 -22.03
N HIS A 81 -21.08 23.20 -22.87
CA HIS A 81 -20.32 23.03 -24.11
C HIS A 81 -18.81 23.32 -23.96
N ALA A 82 -18.36 23.82 -22.81
CA ALA A 82 -16.94 23.96 -22.53
C ALA A 82 -16.30 22.59 -22.27
N ASP A 83 -15.00 22.51 -22.46
CA ASP A 83 -14.25 21.31 -22.12
C ASP A 83 -14.15 21.15 -20.59
N PRO A 84 -14.33 19.93 -20.06
CA PRO A 84 -14.37 19.70 -18.62
C PRO A 84 -12.99 19.93 -18.00
N ILE A 85 -12.97 20.60 -16.85
CA ILE A 85 -11.77 20.76 -16.02
C ILE A 85 -11.59 19.56 -15.09
N LEU A 86 -12.68 19.02 -14.56
CA LEU A 86 -12.67 17.83 -13.73
C LEU A 86 -12.94 16.61 -14.61
N THR A 87 -11.86 15.92 -14.97
CA THR A 87 -11.91 14.74 -15.84
C THR A 87 -11.89 13.45 -15.03
N VAL A 88 -12.44 12.38 -15.59
CA VAL A 88 -12.38 11.03 -15.01
C VAL A 88 -10.92 10.60 -14.78
N SER A 89 -10.02 10.91 -15.71
CA SER A 89 -8.58 10.66 -15.55
C SER A 89 -8.03 11.37 -14.31
N SER A 90 -8.28 12.68 -14.18
CA SER A 90 -7.77 13.45 -13.03
C SER A 90 -8.27 12.95 -11.68
N LEU A 91 -9.51 12.47 -11.60
CA LEU A 91 -10.06 11.84 -10.40
C LEU A 91 -9.37 10.51 -10.09
N ASN A 92 -9.18 9.66 -11.09
CA ASN A 92 -8.46 8.39 -10.94
C ASN A 92 -6.99 8.59 -10.55
N ASP A 93 -6.33 9.60 -11.12
CA ASP A 93 -4.96 9.97 -10.77
C ASP A 93 -4.89 10.42 -9.31
N LYS A 94 -5.89 11.18 -8.82
CA LYS A 94 -5.96 11.53 -7.40
C LYS A 94 -6.26 10.36 -6.47
N VAL A 95 -7.12 9.43 -6.87
CA VAL A 95 -7.31 8.16 -6.14
C VAL A 95 -5.99 7.40 -6.03
N ARG A 96 -5.22 7.33 -7.13
CA ARG A 96 -3.92 6.67 -7.15
C ARG A 96 -2.93 7.38 -6.22
N GLU A 97 -2.80 8.69 -6.32
CA GLU A 97 -1.88 9.49 -5.48
C GLU A 97 -2.20 9.32 -3.99
N LEU A 98 -3.49 9.35 -3.64
CA LEU A 98 -3.96 9.11 -2.26
C LEU A 98 -3.55 7.72 -1.77
N ASN A 99 -3.74 6.69 -2.60
CA ASN A 99 -3.36 5.32 -2.26
C ASN A 99 -1.84 5.11 -2.17
N GLU A 100 -1.06 5.76 -3.03
CA GLU A 100 0.41 5.69 -3.00
C GLU A 100 0.99 6.35 -1.75
N LYS A 101 0.36 7.44 -1.27
CA LYS A 101 0.78 8.14 -0.04
C LYS A 101 0.31 7.45 1.23
N CYS A 102 -0.98 7.08 1.30
CA CYS A 102 -1.59 6.58 2.54
C CYS A 102 -1.50 5.05 2.68
N GLY A 103 -1.49 4.32 1.57
CA GLY A 103 -1.44 2.86 1.55
C GLY A 103 -0.23 2.24 2.26
N PRO A 104 1.00 2.75 2.08
CA PRO A 104 2.17 2.23 2.79
C PRO A 104 2.09 2.40 4.31
N VAL A 105 1.52 3.49 4.79
CA VAL A 105 1.35 3.75 6.22
C VAL A 105 0.33 2.77 6.80
N MET A 106 -0.81 2.59 6.14
CA MET A 106 -1.86 1.66 6.56
C MET A 106 -1.38 0.21 6.61
N ARG A 107 -0.48 -0.19 5.71
CA ARG A 107 0.03 -1.56 5.58
C ARG A 107 1.40 -1.79 6.24
N LYS A 108 1.92 -0.80 6.97
CA LYS A 108 3.24 -0.91 7.60
C LYS A 108 3.27 -2.15 8.51
N PRO A 109 4.24 -3.07 8.35
CA PRO A 109 4.28 -4.29 9.14
C PRO A 109 4.61 -4.00 10.60
N VAL A 110 4.01 -4.79 11.51
CA VAL A 110 4.38 -4.77 12.92
C VAL A 110 5.86 -5.21 13.04
N PRO A 111 6.74 -4.43 13.71
CA PRO A 111 8.13 -4.80 13.88
C PRO A 111 8.22 -6.15 14.59
N LYS A 112 9.02 -7.08 14.03
CA LYS A 112 9.24 -8.38 14.65
C LYS A 112 9.87 -8.15 16.03
N PRO A 113 9.40 -8.83 17.09
CA PRO A 113 10.06 -8.74 18.39
C PRO A 113 11.52 -9.18 18.22
N ASN A 114 12.46 -8.34 18.65
CA ASN A 114 13.87 -8.72 18.68
C ASN A 114 13.96 -10.03 19.45
N PRO A 115 14.62 -11.08 18.92
CA PRO A 115 14.95 -12.22 19.75
C PRO A 115 15.81 -11.67 20.89
N VAL A 116 15.31 -11.80 22.11
CA VAL A 116 16.08 -11.54 23.32
C VAL A 116 17.28 -12.47 23.21
N VAL A 117 18.44 -11.91 22.84
CA VAL A 117 19.69 -12.65 22.94
C VAL A 117 19.84 -12.89 24.44
N PRO A 118 19.74 -14.14 24.94
CA PRO A 118 19.99 -14.37 26.35
C PRO A 118 21.40 -13.87 26.63
N GLU A 119 21.52 -12.90 27.53
CA GLU A 119 22.79 -12.36 28.00
C GLU A 119 23.67 -13.55 28.39
N LYS A 120 24.69 -13.84 27.55
CA LYS A 120 25.77 -14.74 27.94
C LYS A 120 26.47 -14.08 29.10
N LYS A 121 26.13 -14.54 30.31
CA LYS A 121 26.87 -14.30 31.54
C LYS A 121 28.36 -14.57 31.25
N PRO A 122 29.27 -13.64 31.56
CA PRO A 122 30.69 -13.86 31.36
C PRO A 122 31.22 -14.74 32.50
N GLU A 123 31.71 -15.94 32.18
CA GLU A 123 32.49 -16.74 33.12
C GLU A 123 33.75 -17.29 32.41
N GLU A 124 34.84 -16.57 32.69
CA GLU A 124 36.28 -16.85 32.74
C GLU A 124 36.97 -18.01 31.96
N PRO A 125 38.26 -17.81 31.59
CA PRO A 125 39.02 -18.71 30.75
C PRO A 125 39.63 -19.86 31.55
N LYS A 126 39.55 -21.10 31.03
CA LYS A 126 40.35 -22.21 31.56
C LYS A 126 40.92 -23.10 30.44
N LYS A 127 42.21 -22.83 30.19
CA LYS A 127 43.32 -23.73 29.79
C LYS A 127 42.99 -25.04 29.05
N GLU A 128 43.58 -25.13 27.86
CA GLU A 128 44.15 -26.34 27.22
C GLU A 128 44.92 -27.25 28.20
N PRO A 129 44.96 -28.58 27.95
CA PRO A 129 45.98 -29.11 27.01
C PRO A 129 45.53 -30.26 26.08
N GLU A 130 46.10 -30.20 24.87
CA GLU A 130 46.75 -31.26 24.06
C GLU A 130 46.16 -32.69 23.91
N ALA A 131 45.99 -33.02 22.62
CA ALA A 131 46.60 -34.15 21.89
C ALA A 131 45.82 -35.46 21.63
N THR A 132 45.94 -35.86 20.35
CA THR A 132 45.85 -37.22 19.76
C THR A 132 44.42 -37.74 19.55
N GLY A 133 43.99 -38.24 18.39
CA GLY A 133 44.63 -38.55 17.10
C GLY A 133 43.60 -39.28 16.22
N GLU A 134 43.92 -39.36 14.92
CA GLU A 134 43.46 -40.38 13.95
C GLU A 134 41.96 -40.50 13.61
N GLU A 135 41.59 -39.96 12.43
CA GLU A 135 40.73 -40.65 11.45
C GLU A 135 41.33 -42.07 11.14
N PRO A 136 40.63 -43.07 10.54
CA PRO A 136 39.64 -42.87 9.46
C PRO A 136 38.60 -44.01 9.21
N MET A 137 37.68 -43.76 8.23
CA MET A 137 36.91 -44.73 7.39
C MET A 137 35.97 -45.68 8.16
N ASP A 138 34.90 -46.30 7.66
CA ASP A 138 34.30 -46.69 6.38
C ASP A 138 32.85 -47.07 6.83
N VAL A 139 31.72 -46.97 6.14
CA VAL A 139 31.25 -47.72 4.96
C VAL A 139 29.78 -47.26 4.73
N ASP A 140 29.45 -46.92 3.48
CA ASP A 140 28.10 -47.08 2.87
C ASP A 140 27.96 -48.58 2.48
N PRO A 141 26.78 -49.24 2.43
CA PRO A 141 25.95 -49.12 1.22
C PRO A 141 24.43 -49.38 1.33
N GLU A 142 23.71 -48.87 0.32
CA GLU A 142 22.52 -49.44 -0.36
C GLU A 142 21.20 -49.60 0.44
N GLU A 143 19.98 -49.49 -0.11
CA GLU A 143 19.47 -49.57 -1.48
C GLU A 143 17.98 -49.10 -1.52
N GLY A 144 17.47 -48.78 -2.72
CA GLY A 144 16.04 -48.86 -3.07
C GLY A 144 15.31 -47.51 -3.23
N LYS A 145 15.30 -46.84 -4.40
CA LYS A 145 14.44 -47.08 -5.60
C LYS A 145 12.95 -47.30 -5.24
N GLU A 146 11.95 -46.72 -5.89
CA GLU A 146 11.83 -45.92 -7.12
C GLU A 146 10.37 -45.41 -7.20
N LYS A 147 10.24 -44.25 -7.84
CA LYS A 147 9.11 -43.62 -8.56
C LYS A 147 7.81 -44.41 -8.75
N MET A 148 6.70 -43.68 -8.69
CA MET A 148 5.49 -43.76 -9.54
C MET A 148 4.58 -42.59 -9.15
N GLU A 149 3.80 -41.93 -9.98
CA GLU A 149 3.66 -41.73 -11.42
C GLU A 149 2.62 -40.60 -11.52
N VAL A 150 2.76 -39.68 -12.48
CA VAL A 150 1.74 -38.67 -12.76
C VAL A 150 1.15 -39.03 -14.12
N ASP A 151 -0.12 -39.42 -14.12
CA ASP A 151 -1.13 -39.09 -15.14
C ASP A 151 -2.53 -39.43 -14.58
#